data_AF-A0A8B6HS63-F1
#
_entry.id   AF-A0A8B6HS63-F1
#
_cell.length_a   1.000
_cell.length_b   1.000
_cell.length_c   1.000
_cell.angle_alpha   90.00
_cell.angle_beta   90.00
_cell.angle_gamma   90.00
#
_symmetry.space_group_name_H-M   'P 1'
#
loop_
_entity.id
_entity.type
_entity.pdbx_description
1 polymer ?
#
loop_
_entity_poly.entity_id
_entity_poly.type
_entity_poly.pdbx_seq_one_letter_code
_entity_poly.pdbx_strand_id
1 'polypeptide(L)'
;MHKHRPLVKPMVFVTTSGYIVSVMGPYMGDGKNNDANIMTHIIKRNIEKITDWLQEDDILIVDRGFRDSLDLLNELGIKSEMPSFLGRGEKQHSVEESNTTRLVTKLRWIVESINGRIKFFRYLDKVLPTNQVPHIRDYVHIACSLINRYFKPMNIGDPEADELLGAKMLFLSKQINELKNKVENDGLDKRSYKWSKIDSTDFDIEFPRLNEEELRNLTLGTYQLKMAKSYTEEHFDSEGKYEVLVSAEDQCLLSAKIQSRHISAKCYQLWISFNECVVLGWYCKCKIGSRVVGMCSHIASVIWYLGFGRYTDKQFRINNWGQYLLDAKNIPEPEEIDASDDEATVTEE
;
A
#
# COMPACT_ATOMS: atom_id res chain seq x y z
N MET A 1 -1.55 -6.48 19.04
CA MET A 1 -0.10 -6.17 18.81
C MET A 1 0.09 -4.76 18.23
N HIS A 2 0.36 -3.78 19.10
CA HIS A 2 0.62 -2.38 18.75
C HIS A 2 1.99 -2.21 18.07
N LYS A 3 2.05 -1.34 17.05
CA LYS A 3 3.24 -1.09 16.21
C LYS A 3 4.42 -0.41 16.91
N HIS A 4 4.37 -0.11 18.22
CA HIS A 4 5.40 0.69 18.90
C HIS A 4 6.01 0.00 20.12
N ARG A 5 6.71 -1.12 19.84
CA ARG A 5 7.58 -1.93 20.74
C ARG A 5 6.84 -3.05 21.49
N PRO A 6 6.43 -4.12 20.80
CA PRO A 6 6.09 -5.36 21.50
C PRO A 6 7.31 -5.84 22.29
N LEU A 7 7.12 -6.24 23.56
CA LEU A 7 8.21 -6.82 24.37
C LEU A 7 8.68 -8.17 23.81
N VAL A 8 7.74 -8.91 23.23
CA VAL A 8 7.99 -10.22 22.62
C VAL A 8 7.27 -10.36 21.28
N LYS A 9 7.81 -11.19 20.39
CA LYS A 9 7.32 -11.42 19.03
C LYS A 9 7.24 -12.91 18.72
N PRO A 10 6.04 -13.47 18.48
CA PRO A 10 5.92 -14.79 17.87
C PRO A 10 6.21 -14.73 16.37
N MET A 11 6.79 -15.79 15.81
CA MET A 11 6.99 -15.97 14.38
C MET A 11 6.00 -16.99 13.84
N VAL A 12 5.16 -16.62 12.88
CA VAL A 12 4.10 -17.50 12.36
C VAL A 12 4.46 -17.96 10.96
N PHE A 13 4.49 -19.27 10.73
CA PHE A 13 4.67 -19.89 9.43
C PHE A 13 3.31 -20.30 8.87
N VAL A 14 3.02 -19.86 7.65
CA VAL A 14 1.72 -20.04 7.01
C VAL A 14 1.91 -20.54 5.58
N THR A 15 1.14 -21.53 5.16
CA THR A 15 1.10 -21.99 3.77
C THR A 15 0.37 -20.99 2.86
N THR A 16 0.54 -21.13 1.55
CA THR A 16 -0.24 -20.37 0.54
C THR A 16 -1.73 -20.72 0.52
N SER A 17 -2.15 -21.81 1.17
CA SER A 17 -3.57 -22.11 1.42
C SER A 17 -4.14 -21.45 2.68
N GLY A 18 -3.29 -20.80 3.47
CA GLY A 18 -3.66 -20.10 4.69
C GLY A 18 -3.71 -20.97 5.95
N TYR A 19 -3.11 -22.17 5.92
CA TYR A 19 -2.93 -22.99 7.12
C TYR A 19 -1.70 -22.54 7.89
N ILE A 20 -1.85 -22.41 9.21
CA ILE A 20 -0.74 -22.10 10.11
C ILE A 20 0.01 -23.41 10.40
N VAL A 21 1.26 -23.51 9.95
CA VAL A 21 2.06 -24.74 10.09
C VAL A 21 2.77 -24.76 11.44
N SER A 22 3.34 -23.63 11.83
CA SER A 22 4.06 -23.50 13.10
C SER A 22 4.00 -22.06 13.61
N VAL A 23 4.10 -21.92 14.92
CA VAL A 23 4.29 -20.65 15.61
C VAL A 23 5.51 -20.77 16.50
N MET A 24 6.60 -20.12 16.13
CA MET A 24 7.88 -20.21 16.82
C MET A 24 8.11 -19.02 17.76
N GLY A 25 8.90 -19.27 18.80
CA GLY A 25 9.21 -18.30 19.86
C GLY A 25 8.24 -18.40 21.05
N PRO A 26 7.87 -17.29 21.70
CA PRO A 26 8.13 -15.91 21.28
C PRO A 26 9.60 -15.48 21.49
N TYR A 27 10.06 -14.57 20.64
CA TYR A 27 11.39 -13.95 20.70
C TYR A 27 11.32 -12.58 21.38
N MET A 28 12.44 -12.05 21.86
CA MET A 28 12.47 -10.66 22.35
C MET A 28 12.15 -9.69 21.20
N GLY A 29 11.43 -8.60 21.49
CA GLY A 29 11.09 -7.57 20.49
C GLY A 29 12.14 -6.46 20.36
N ASP A 30 13.41 -6.76 20.64
CA ASP A 30 14.52 -5.81 20.55
C ASP A 30 15.20 -5.84 19.17
N GLY A 31 16.09 -4.87 18.93
CA GLY A 31 16.81 -4.77 17.65
C GLY A 31 17.77 -5.93 17.36
N LYS A 32 18.19 -6.69 18.39
CA LYS A 32 19.04 -7.88 18.21
C LYS A 32 18.23 -9.06 17.67
N ASN A 33 16.94 -9.12 17.96
CA ASN A 33 16.00 -10.13 17.50
C ASN A 33 15.15 -9.60 16.33
N ASN A 34 15.82 -9.01 15.33
CA ASN A 34 15.16 -8.65 14.08
C ASN A 34 14.73 -9.91 13.30
N ASP A 35 13.91 -9.71 12.26
CA ASP A 35 13.34 -10.81 11.47
C ASP A 35 14.38 -11.78 10.89
N ALA A 36 15.47 -11.26 10.32
CA ALA A 36 16.56 -12.06 9.78
C ALA A 36 17.30 -12.87 10.86
N ASN A 37 17.58 -12.27 12.03
CA ASN A 37 18.24 -12.95 13.13
C ASN A 37 17.36 -14.05 13.74
N ILE A 38 16.05 -13.80 13.85
CA ILE A 38 15.08 -14.82 14.29
C ILE A 38 15.07 -15.99 13.30
N MET A 39 14.97 -15.71 11.99
CA MET A 39 15.00 -16.76 10.96
C MET A 39 16.31 -17.57 11.01
N THR A 40 17.44 -16.87 11.11
CA THR A 40 18.76 -17.50 11.24
C THR A 40 18.82 -18.42 12.47
N HIS A 41 18.30 -17.96 13.61
CA HIS A 41 18.22 -18.76 14.82
C HIS A 41 17.35 -20.01 14.63
N ILE A 42 16.15 -19.85 14.06
CA ILE A 42 15.20 -20.95 13.79
C ILE A 42 15.88 -22.05 12.97
N ILE A 43 16.51 -21.66 11.86
CA ILE A 43 17.14 -22.58 10.92
C ILE A 43 18.37 -23.24 11.56
N LYS A 44 19.33 -22.46 12.09
CA LYS A 44 20.58 -23.01 12.64
C LYS A 44 20.38 -23.89 13.87
N ARG A 45 19.33 -23.65 14.65
CA ARG A 45 18.98 -24.47 15.82
C ARG A 45 18.01 -25.60 15.47
N ASN A 46 17.60 -25.71 14.22
CA ASN A 46 16.59 -26.65 13.75
C ASN A 46 15.33 -26.67 14.66
N ILE A 47 14.82 -25.47 14.98
CA ILE A 47 13.67 -25.30 15.87
C ILE A 47 12.47 -26.03 15.27
N GLU A 48 11.81 -26.86 16.09
CA GLU A 48 10.68 -27.70 15.66
C GLU A 48 11.00 -28.56 14.41
N LYS A 49 12.27 -28.95 14.27
CA LYS A 49 12.76 -29.75 13.14
C LYS A 49 12.41 -29.14 11.78
N ILE A 50 12.53 -27.81 11.66
CA ILE A 50 12.21 -27.07 10.43
C ILE A 50 12.90 -27.62 9.18
N THR A 51 14.10 -28.18 9.30
CA THR A 51 14.81 -28.79 8.16
C THR A 51 14.19 -30.12 7.70
N ASP A 52 13.26 -30.70 8.46
CA ASP A 52 12.57 -31.94 8.10
C ASP A 52 11.34 -31.63 7.21
N TRP A 53 10.79 -30.41 7.29
CA TRP A 53 9.58 -30.01 6.57
C TRP A 53 9.75 -28.80 5.64
N LEU A 54 10.90 -28.13 5.66
CA LEU A 54 11.38 -27.31 4.55
C LEU A 54 12.38 -28.12 3.73
N GLN A 55 12.10 -28.26 2.44
CA GLN A 55 12.90 -29.05 1.50
C GLN A 55 13.58 -28.16 0.47
N GLU A 56 14.57 -28.72 -0.22
CA GLU A 56 15.17 -28.10 -1.39
C GLU A 56 14.07 -27.77 -2.42
N ASP A 57 14.22 -26.65 -3.11
CA ASP A 57 13.25 -26.06 -4.05
C ASP A 57 11.97 -25.44 -3.44
N ASP A 58 11.74 -25.55 -2.13
CA ASP A 58 10.65 -24.82 -1.48
C ASP A 58 10.81 -23.29 -1.64
N ILE A 59 9.66 -22.60 -1.72
CA ILE A 59 9.61 -21.14 -1.89
C ILE A 59 9.10 -20.48 -0.60
N LEU A 60 9.95 -19.68 0.04
CA LEU A 60 9.58 -18.82 1.15
C LEU A 60 9.28 -17.40 0.69
N ILE A 61 8.06 -16.94 0.98
CA ILE A 61 7.64 -15.55 0.77
C ILE A 61 7.87 -14.76 2.05
N VAL A 62 8.80 -13.81 2.03
CA VAL A 62 9.21 -13.04 3.22
C VAL A 62 9.08 -11.53 3.01
N ASP A 63 9.02 -10.79 4.11
CA ASP A 63 9.12 -9.32 4.06
C ASP A 63 10.60 -8.88 3.97
N ARG A 64 10.81 -7.61 3.65
CA ARG A 64 12.14 -6.99 3.54
C ARG A 64 13.00 -7.11 4.80
N GLY A 65 12.38 -7.29 5.97
CA GLY A 65 13.09 -7.48 7.25
C GLY A 65 13.93 -8.77 7.32
N PHE A 66 13.70 -9.73 6.43
CA PHE A 66 14.40 -11.01 6.36
C PHE A 66 15.62 -11.00 5.43
N ARG A 67 15.95 -9.85 4.82
CA ARG A 67 17.01 -9.71 3.83
C ARG A 67 18.33 -10.38 4.23
N ASP A 68 18.76 -10.18 5.46
CA ASP A 68 20.08 -10.66 5.92
C ASP A 68 20.10 -12.16 6.25
N SER A 69 18.95 -12.86 6.09
CA SER A 69 18.85 -14.32 6.23
C SER A 69 18.68 -15.06 4.91
N LEU A 70 18.60 -14.34 3.78
CA LEU A 70 18.32 -14.96 2.48
C LEU A 70 19.47 -15.84 2.00
N ASP A 71 20.72 -15.45 2.22
CA ASP A 71 21.89 -16.25 1.83
C ASP A 71 21.89 -17.61 2.54
N LEU A 72 21.55 -17.62 3.84
CA LEU A 72 21.40 -18.86 4.61
C LEU A 72 20.28 -19.75 4.06
N LEU A 73 19.15 -19.18 3.64
CA LEU A 73 18.06 -19.94 3.05
C LEU A 73 18.47 -20.54 1.69
N ASN A 74 19.18 -19.75 0.87
CA ASN A 74 19.71 -20.22 -0.41
C ASN A 74 20.76 -21.33 -0.25
N GLU A 75 21.63 -21.26 0.76
CA GLU A 75 22.59 -22.33 1.10
C GLU A 75 21.90 -23.67 1.41
N LEU A 76 20.64 -23.64 1.86
CA LEU A 76 19.81 -24.81 2.13
C LEU A 76 18.95 -25.23 0.93
N GLY A 77 19.14 -24.60 -0.23
CA GLY A 77 18.34 -24.86 -1.43
C GLY A 77 16.93 -24.28 -1.38
N ILE A 78 16.63 -23.41 -0.39
CA ILE A 78 15.32 -22.78 -0.23
C ILE A 78 15.29 -21.48 -1.02
N LYS A 79 14.37 -21.38 -1.98
CA LYS A 79 14.14 -20.17 -2.77
C LYS A 79 13.41 -19.14 -1.91
N SER A 80 13.90 -17.91 -1.90
CA SER A 80 13.29 -16.86 -1.09
C SER A 80 12.90 -15.66 -1.93
N GLU A 81 11.64 -15.26 -1.83
CA GLU A 81 11.04 -14.16 -2.56
C GLU A 81 10.65 -13.03 -1.61
N MET A 82 11.05 -11.79 -1.93
CA MET A 82 10.74 -10.61 -1.12
C MET A 82 10.48 -9.37 -1.99
N PRO A 83 9.77 -8.35 -1.48
CA PRO A 83 9.62 -7.09 -2.20
C PRO A 83 10.96 -6.41 -2.46
N SER A 84 11.24 -6.01 -3.70
CA SER A 84 12.51 -5.39 -4.13
C SER A 84 12.85 -4.14 -3.32
N PHE A 85 14.12 -3.87 -3.05
CA PHE A 85 14.56 -2.58 -2.48
C PHE A 85 14.77 -1.55 -3.57
N LEU A 86 14.53 -0.29 -3.24
CA LEU A 86 14.80 0.78 -4.19
C LEU A 86 16.32 0.99 -4.24
N GLY A 87 16.89 1.09 -5.45
CA GLY A 87 18.31 1.33 -5.63
C GLY A 87 18.75 2.65 -4.99
N ARG A 88 20.03 2.74 -4.64
CA ARG A 88 20.58 3.96 -4.04
C ARG A 88 20.50 5.12 -5.02
N GLY A 89 19.80 6.19 -4.64
CA GLY A 89 19.62 7.38 -5.47
C GLY A 89 18.46 7.28 -6.48
N GLU A 90 17.84 6.12 -6.60
CA GLU A 90 16.69 5.94 -7.49
C GLU A 90 15.41 6.51 -6.86
N LYS A 91 14.52 7.03 -7.70
CA LYS A 91 13.21 7.55 -7.28
C LYS A 91 12.09 6.52 -7.46
N GLN A 92 12.30 5.53 -8.31
CA GLN A 92 11.33 4.52 -8.70
C GLN A 92 12.02 3.19 -9.04
N HIS A 93 11.34 2.08 -8.76
CA HIS A 93 11.75 0.73 -9.14
C HIS A 93 11.67 0.50 -10.65
N SER A 94 12.46 -0.45 -11.15
CA SER A 94 12.29 -0.93 -12.52
C SER A 94 10.89 -1.53 -12.74
N VAL A 95 10.49 -1.71 -14.01
CA VAL A 95 9.20 -2.34 -14.34
C VAL A 95 9.17 -3.77 -13.79
N GLU A 96 10.26 -4.52 -14.00
CA GLU A 96 10.44 -5.89 -13.52
C GLU A 96 10.37 -5.96 -11.99
N GLU A 97 11.14 -5.15 -11.27
CA GLU A 97 11.12 -5.11 -9.81
C GLU A 97 9.73 -4.77 -9.24
N SER A 98 9.04 -3.81 -9.87
CA SER A 98 7.70 -3.40 -9.45
C SER A 98 6.65 -4.50 -9.70
N ASN A 99 6.80 -5.24 -10.80
CA ASN A 99 5.98 -6.40 -11.14
C ASN A 99 6.23 -7.55 -10.15
N THR A 100 7.50 -7.95 -9.94
CA THR A 100 7.89 -8.99 -8.99
C THR A 100 7.42 -8.67 -7.57
N THR A 101 7.63 -7.42 -7.12
CA THR A 101 7.09 -6.93 -5.85
C THR A 101 5.57 -7.09 -5.76
N ARG A 102 4.83 -6.89 -6.87
CA ARG A 102 3.37 -7.08 -6.87
C ARG A 102 2.98 -8.56 -6.72
N LEU A 103 3.70 -9.47 -7.36
CA LEU A 103 3.49 -10.92 -7.24
C LEU A 103 3.73 -11.36 -5.79
N VAL A 104 4.86 -10.96 -5.20
CA VAL A 104 5.19 -11.24 -3.80
C VAL A 104 4.12 -10.69 -2.86
N THR A 105 3.72 -9.43 -3.03
CA THR A 105 2.70 -8.81 -2.16
C THR A 105 1.30 -9.41 -2.34
N LYS A 106 0.99 -10.02 -3.49
CA LYS A 106 -0.26 -10.76 -3.70
C LYS A 106 -0.34 -11.98 -2.79
N LEU A 107 0.75 -12.74 -2.68
CA LEU A 107 0.83 -13.94 -1.83
C LEU A 107 0.97 -13.57 -0.35
N ARG A 108 1.77 -12.53 -0.04
CA ARG A 108 2.00 -12.05 1.32
C ARG A 108 0.73 -11.64 2.07
N TRP A 109 -0.33 -11.28 1.35
CA TRP A 109 -1.64 -10.96 1.94
C TRP A 109 -2.14 -12.03 2.92
N ILE A 110 -1.84 -13.31 2.65
CA ILE A 110 -2.22 -14.43 3.53
C ILE A 110 -1.62 -14.25 4.93
N VAL A 111 -0.34 -13.89 5.03
CA VAL A 111 0.31 -13.67 6.33
C VAL A 111 -0.33 -12.49 7.07
N GLU A 112 -0.69 -11.42 6.35
CA GLU A 112 -1.40 -10.28 6.95
C GLU A 112 -2.79 -10.66 7.46
N SER A 113 -3.53 -11.46 6.70
CA SER A 113 -4.87 -11.92 7.07
C SER A 113 -4.84 -12.90 8.25
N ILE A 114 -3.87 -13.81 8.34
CA ILE A 114 -3.68 -14.65 9.52
C ILE A 114 -3.34 -13.80 10.76
N ASN A 115 -2.39 -12.88 10.64
CA ASN A 115 -2.08 -11.96 11.74
C ASN A 115 -3.30 -11.12 12.16
N GLY A 116 -4.17 -10.76 11.21
CA GLY A 116 -5.46 -10.13 11.49
C GLY A 116 -6.41 -11.05 12.27
N ARG A 117 -6.53 -12.33 11.87
CA ARG A 117 -7.37 -13.32 12.57
C ARG A 117 -6.88 -13.60 13.99
N ILE A 118 -5.57 -13.63 14.23
CA ILE A 118 -5.00 -13.77 15.58
C ILE A 118 -5.47 -12.60 16.47
N LYS A 119 -5.62 -11.39 15.92
CA LYS A 119 -6.14 -10.23 16.65
C LYS A 119 -7.65 -10.28 16.92
N PHE A 120 -8.42 -11.20 16.33
CA PHE A 120 -9.82 -11.40 16.71
C PHE A 120 -9.94 -11.92 18.14
N PHE A 121 -8.91 -12.62 18.61
CA PHE A 121 -8.74 -12.93 20.03
C PHE A 121 -8.35 -11.65 20.74
N ARG A 122 -9.35 -10.85 21.15
CA ARG A 122 -9.21 -9.52 21.74
C ARG A 122 -8.16 -9.44 22.87
N TYR A 123 -7.95 -10.54 23.59
CA TYR A 123 -6.89 -10.65 24.59
C TYR A 123 -5.49 -10.39 23.99
N LEU A 124 -5.17 -10.97 22.83
CA LEU A 124 -3.89 -10.83 22.12
C LEU A 124 -3.75 -9.51 21.34
N ASP A 125 -4.85 -8.78 21.14
CA ASP A 125 -4.79 -7.47 20.52
C ASP A 125 -4.38 -6.37 21.51
N LYS A 126 -4.70 -6.55 22.80
CA LYS A 126 -4.39 -5.63 23.89
C LYS A 126 -2.93 -5.69 24.35
N VAL A 127 -2.52 -4.68 25.10
CA VAL A 127 -1.26 -4.70 25.87
C VAL A 127 -1.47 -5.62 27.07
N LEU A 128 -0.63 -6.66 27.17
CA LEU A 128 -0.67 -7.61 28.28
C LEU A 128 0.32 -7.21 29.37
N PRO A 129 0.02 -7.47 30.66
CA PRO A 129 0.98 -7.24 31.73
C PRO A 129 2.20 -8.17 31.60
N THR A 130 3.37 -7.73 32.05
CA THR A 130 4.65 -8.47 31.90
C THR A 130 4.62 -9.86 32.56
N ASN A 131 3.82 -10.06 33.61
CA ASN A 131 3.67 -11.36 34.26
C ASN A 131 3.05 -12.43 33.34
N GLN A 132 2.45 -12.03 32.22
CA GLN A 132 1.90 -12.95 31.23
C GLN A 132 2.93 -13.50 30.24
N VAL A 133 4.16 -12.93 30.20
CA VAL A 133 5.20 -13.32 29.25
C VAL A 133 5.43 -14.85 29.17
N PRO A 134 5.50 -15.60 30.29
CA PRO A 134 5.67 -17.05 30.24
C PRO A 134 4.57 -17.81 29.49
N HIS A 135 3.37 -17.24 29.39
CA HIS A 135 2.19 -17.89 28.81
C HIS A 135 1.87 -17.42 27.38
N ILE A 136 2.58 -16.41 26.87
CA ILE A 136 2.31 -15.83 25.54
C ILE A 136 2.41 -16.89 24.44
N ARG A 137 3.37 -17.82 24.53
CA ARG A 137 3.51 -18.92 23.57
C ARG A 137 2.22 -19.73 23.49
N ASP A 138 1.74 -20.20 24.65
CA ASP A 138 0.56 -21.04 24.76
C ASP A 138 -0.68 -20.31 24.25
N TYR A 139 -0.85 -19.03 24.61
CA TYR A 139 -1.98 -18.23 24.15
C TYR A 139 -2.02 -18.10 22.62
N VAL A 140 -0.88 -17.83 21.98
CA VAL A 140 -0.81 -17.71 20.52
C VAL A 140 -0.99 -19.08 19.86
N HIS A 141 -0.43 -20.15 20.42
CA HIS A 141 -0.61 -21.53 19.94
C HIS A 141 -2.08 -21.96 19.98
N ILE A 142 -2.77 -21.69 21.09
CA ILE A 142 -4.21 -21.96 21.24
C ILE A 142 -4.99 -21.17 20.19
N ALA A 143 -4.74 -19.87 20.06
CA ALA A 143 -5.43 -19.03 19.08
C ALA A 143 -5.22 -19.54 17.63
N CYS A 144 -3.98 -19.87 17.26
CA CYS A 144 -3.66 -20.39 15.93
C CYS A 144 -4.29 -21.77 15.67
N SER A 145 -4.32 -22.64 16.68
CA SER A 145 -4.98 -23.95 16.59
C SER A 145 -6.49 -23.80 16.39
N LEU A 146 -7.12 -22.87 17.10
CA LEU A 146 -8.55 -22.55 16.93
C LEU A 146 -8.83 -21.95 15.54
N ILE A 147 -7.94 -21.10 15.02
CA ILE A 147 -8.05 -20.57 13.66
C ILE A 147 -8.01 -21.72 12.64
N ASN A 148 -6.99 -22.58 12.70
CA ASN A 148 -6.87 -23.71 11.78
C ASN A 148 -8.08 -24.66 11.84
N ARG A 149 -8.64 -24.89 13.04
CA ARG A 149 -9.73 -25.85 13.23
C ARG A 149 -11.11 -25.31 12.86
N TYR A 150 -11.40 -24.06 13.22
CA TYR A 150 -12.78 -23.55 13.21
C TYR A 150 -13.02 -22.37 12.28
N PHE A 151 -11.97 -21.65 11.86
CA PHE A 151 -12.17 -20.51 10.98
C PHE A 151 -12.31 -20.99 9.55
N LYS A 152 -13.12 -20.29 8.76
CA LYS A 152 -13.23 -20.57 7.32
C LYS A 152 -11.84 -20.50 6.68
N PRO A 153 -11.48 -21.41 5.76
CA PRO A 153 -10.24 -21.33 4.99
C PRO A 153 -10.06 -19.95 4.37
N MET A 154 -8.81 -19.54 4.11
CA MET A 154 -8.57 -18.24 3.48
C MET A 154 -8.84 -18.29 1.98
N ASN A 155 -8.63 -19.46 1.38
CA ASN A 155 -8.96 -19.76 0.00
C ASN A 155 -10.41 -20.25 -0.10
N ILE A 156 -11.37 -19.32 -0.03
CA ILE A 156 -12.79 -19.57 -0.34
C ILE A 156 -13.11 -19.07 -1.77
N GLY A 157 -12.07 -18.70 -2.53
CA GLY A 157 -12.19 -18.30 -3.92
C GLY A 157 -12.51 -19.48 -4.82
N ASP A 158 -12.81 -19.17 -6.07
CA ASP A 158 -12.87 -20.16 -7.14
C ASP A 158 -11.44 -20.51 -7.56
N PRO A 159 -10.99 -21.78 -7.39
CA PRO A 159 -9.64 -22.19 -7.74
C PRO A 159 -9.28 -21.91 -9.21
N GLU A 160 -10.23 -22.09 -10.13
CA GLU A 160 -10.01 -21.86 -11.55
C GLU A 160 -9.82 -20.36 -11.82
N ALA A 161 -10.67 -19.51 -11.24
CA ALA A 161 -10.50 -18.06 -11.32
C ALA A 161 -9.18 -17.56 -10.71
N ASP A 162 -8.74 -18.15 -9.59
CA ASP A 162 -7.47 -17.81 -8.94
C ASP A 162 -6.26 -18.24 -9.78
N GLU A 163 -6.32 -19.41 -10.42
CA GLU A 163 -5.31 -19.88 -11.37
C GLU A 163 -5.24 -18.97 -12.60
N LEU A 164 -6.39 -18.63 -13.20
CA LEU A 164 -6.47 -17.68 -14.32
C LEU A 164 -5.92 -16.31 -13.95
N LEU A 165 -6.21 -15.83 -12.74
CA LEU A 165 -5.66 -14.57 -12.24
C LEU A 165 -4.13 -14.67 -12.07
N GLY A 166 -3.63 -15.78 -11.53
CA GLY A 166 -2.21 -16.06 -11.40
C GLY A 166 -1.50 -16.06 -12.75
N ALA A 167 -2.05 -16.79 -13.74
CA ALA A 167 -1.54 -16.83 -15.10
C ALA A 167 -1.53 -15.45 -15.75
N LYS A 168 -2.60 -14.66 -15.60
CA LYS A 168 -2.67 -13.27 -16.06
C LYS A 168 -1.59 -12.41 -15.40
N MET A 169 -1.39 -12.52 -14.10
CA MET A 169 -0.35 -11.77 -13.38
C MET A 169 1.06 -12.13 -13.86
N LEU A 170 1.35 -13.41 -14.10
CA LEU A 170 2.62 -13.89 -14.63
C LEU A 170 2.86 -13.49 -16.09
N PHE A 171 1.80 -13.48 -16.91
CA PHE A 171 1.88 -12.97 -18.28
C PHE A 171 2.23 -11.47 -18.29
N LEU A 172 1.51 -10.69 -17.48
CA LEU A 172 1.74 -9.24 -17.35
C LEU A 172 3.11 -8.94 -16.77
N SER A 173 3.63 -9.73 -15.82
CA SER A 173 4.92 -9.44 -15.19
C SER A 173 6.10 -9.44 -16.16
N LYS A 174 5.95 -10.15 -17.28
CA LYS A 174 6.93 -10.25 -18.37
C LYS A 174 6.81 -9.12 -19.40
N GLN A 175 5.77 -8.30 -19.33
CA GLN A 175 5.55 -7.20 -20.27
C GLN A 175 6.31 -5.95 -19.85
N ILE A 176 6.72 -5.17 -20.84
CA ILE A 176 7.23 -3.82 -20.65
C ILE A 176 6.07 -2.83 -20.44
N ASN A 177 6.37 -1.68 -19.84
CA ASN A 177 5.40 -0.61 -19.72
C ASN A 177 5.56 0.37 -20.89
N GLU A 178 4.78 0.15 -21.95
CA GLU A 178 4.83 0.97 -23.16
C GLU A 178 4.52 2.45 -22.90
N LEU A 179 3.58 2.74 -21.99
CA LEU A 179 3.25 4.12 -21.65
C LEU A 179 4.39 4.81 -20.89
N LYS A 180 5.10 4.07 -20.02
CA LYS A 180 6.33 4.58 -19.40
C LYS A 180 7.37 4.94 -20.47
N ASN A 181 7.62 4.04 -21.41
CA ASN A 181 8.58 4.27 -22.49
C ASN A 181 8.20 5.50 -23.30
N LYS A 182 6.92 5.63 -23.69
CA LYS A 182 6.39 6.81 -24.39
C LYS A 182 6.62 8.09 -23.60
N VAL A 183 6.24 8.10 -22.31
CA VAL A 183 6.40 9.28 -21.44
C VAL A 183 7.86 9.71 -21.33
N GLU A 184 8.78 8.76 -21.22
CA GLU A 184 10.22 9.04 -21.05
C GLU A 184 10.89 9.44 -22.37
N ASN A 185 10.55 8.78 -23.48
CA ASN A 185 11.11 9.05 -24.80
C ASN A 185 10.61 10.37 -25.39
N ASP A 186 9.31 10.64 -25.25
CA ASP A 186 8.67 11.86 -25.77
C ASP A 186 8.84 13.05 -24.80
N GLY A 187 9.45 12.82 -23.63
CA GLY A 187 9.68 13.85 -22.61
C GLY A 187 8.40 14.44 -22.02
N LEU A 188 7.31 13.67 -21.99
CA LEU A 188 6.02 14.13 -21.47
C LEU A 188 6.13 14.53 -19.99
N ASP A 189 7.03 13.93 -19.23
CA ASP A 189 7.29 14.28 -17.84
C ASP A 189 7.95 15.65 -17.61
N LYS A 190 8.60 16.20 -18.64
CA LYS A 190 9.26 17.52 -18.62
C LYS A 190 8.43 18.61 -19.29
N ARG A 191 7.33 18.23 -19.95
CA ARG A 191 6.46 19.14 -20.67
C ARG A 191 5.75 20.10 -19.71
N SER A 192 5.46 21.30 -20.20
CA SER A 192 4.54 22.23 -19.53
C SER A 192 3.09 21.89 -19.89
N TYR A 193 2.24 21.80 -18.86
CA TYR A 193 0.84 21.42 -19.00
C TYR A 193 -0.06 22.55 -18.55
N LYS A 194 -1.19 22.72 -19.23
CA LYS A 194 -2.31 23.52 -18.73
C LYS A 194 -3.17 22.62 -17.84
N TRP A 195 -2.99 22.77 -16.53
CA TRP A 195 -3.72 21.98 -15.54
C TRP A 195 -5.11 22.57 -15.29
N SER A 196 -6.12 21.72 -15.23
CA SER A 196 -7.48 22.03 -14.77
C SER A 196 -7.88 21.05 -13.65
N LYS A 197 -8.86 21.43 -12.82
CA LYS A 197 -9.46 20.48 -11.87
C LYS A 197 -10.26 19.43 -12.65
N ILE A 198 -10.23 18.17 -12.22
CA ILE A 198 -10.90 17.06 -12.92
C ILE A 198 -12.42 17.21 -13.01
N ASP A 199 -13.03 17.96 -12.09
CA ASP A 199 -14.46 18.30 -12.09
C ASP A 199 -14.75 19.72 -12.60
N SER A 200 -13.77 20.41 -13.19
CA SER A 200 -14.04 21.71 -13.80
C SER A 200 -14.89 21.54 -15.07
N THR A 201 -15.80 22.49 -15.33
CA THR A 201 -16.60 22.54 -16.56
C THR A 201 -15.75 22.61 -17.84
N ASP A 202 -14.51 23.08 -17.71
CA ASP A 202 -13.57 23.24 -18.82
C ASP A 202 -12.82 21.95 -19.16
N PHE A 203 -13.00 20.88 -18.37
CA PHE A 203 -12.36 19.59 -18.58
C PHE A 203 -13.39 18.57 -19.10
N ASP A 204 -13.53 18.51 -20.42
CA ASP A 204 -14.39 17.56 -21.10
C ASP A 204 -13.53 16.45 -21.73
N ILE A 205 -13.47 15.31 -21.06
CA ILE A 205 -12.79 14.11 -21.57
C ILE A 205 -13.75 12.93 -21.53
N GLU A 206 -13.94 12.29 -22.68
CA GLU A 206 -14.72 11.06 -22.80
C GLU A 206 -13.90 9.87 -22.29
N PHE A 207 -13.94 9.67 -20.98
CA PHE A 207 -13.29 8.54 -20.32
C PHE A 207 -14.23 7.32 -20.32
N PRO A 208 -13.72 6.08 -20.55
CA PRO A 208 -14.55 4.88 -20.59
C PRO A 208 -15.29 4.66 -19.27
N ARG A 209 -16.58 4.31 -19.38
CA ARG A 209 -17.39 3.92 -18.21
C ARG A 209 -17.08 2.47 -17.87
N LEU A 210 -16.57 2.25 -16.67
CA LEU A 210 -16.14 0.95 -16.18
C LEU A 210 -17.13 0.43 -15.15
N ASN A 211 -17.32 -0.87 -15.09
CA ASN A 211 -18.01 -1.55 -13.99
C ASN A 211 -17.01 -2.06 -12.91
N GLU A 212 -17.53 -2.57 -11.80
CA GLU A 212 -16.69 -3.02 -10.68
C GLU A 212 -15.80 -4.23 -11.04
N GLU A 213 -16.25 -5.09 -11.95
CA GLU A 213 -15.50 -6.25 -12.42
C GLU A 213 -14.31 -5.82 -13.30
N GLU A 214 -14.52 -4.89 -14.23
CA GLU A 214 -13.46 -4.31 -15.05
C GLU A 214 -12.40 -3.63 -14.19
N LEU A 215 -12.83 -2.84 -13.20
CA LEU A 215 -11.93 -2.23 -12.22
C LEU A 215 -11.15 -3.27 -11.41
N ARG A 216 -11.79 -4.38 -11.01
CA ARG A 216 -11.12 -5.50 -10.31
C ARG A 216 -10.11 -6.19 -11.23
N ASN A 217 -10.43 -6.33 -12.51
CA ASN A 217 -9.57 -6.93 -13.53
C ASN A 217 -8.36 -6.06 -13.87
N LEU A 218 -8.49 -4.73 -13.79
CA LEU A 218 -7.39 -3.78 -13.96
C LEU A 218 -6.48 -3.74 -12.72
N THR A 219 -7.06 -3.76 -11.53
CA THR A 219 -6.30 -3.66 -10.26
C THR A 219 -5.69 -4.98 -9.79
N LEU A 220 -6.18 -6.11 -10.31
CA LEU A 220 -5.80 -7.48 -9.93
C LEU A 220 -5.98 -7.76 -8.43
N GLY A 221 -6.96 -7.09 -7.81
CA GLY A 221 -7.30 -7.26 -6.40
C GLY A 221 -8.15 -6.14 -5.81
N THR A 222 -8.89 -6.47 -4.75
CA THR A 222 -9.81 -5.54 -4.10
C THR A 222 -9.12 -4.49 -3.22
N TYR A 223 -7.88 -4.74 -2.80
CA TYR A 223 -7.15 -3.82 -1.93
C TYR A 223 -6.94 -2.45 -2.59
N GLN A 224 -6.47 -2.43 -3.83
CA GLN A 224 -6.25 -1.19 -4.59
C GLN A 224 -7.56 -0.42 -4.82
N LEU A 225 -8.69 -1.11 -5.02
CA LEU A 225 -10.01 -0.47 -5.14
C LEU A 225 -10.49 0.14 -3.82
N LYS A 226 -10.29 -0.57 -2.69
CA LYS A 226 -10.58 -0.01 -1.36
C LYS A 226 -9.73 1.21 -1.08
N MET A 227 -8.45 1.16 -1.46
CA MET A 227 -7.55 2.30 -1.34
C MET A 227 -7.94 3.44 -2.28
N ALA A 228 -8.34 3.17 -3.52
CA ALA A 228 -8.81 4.19 -4.47
C ALA A 228 -9.95 5.02 -3.91
N LYS A 229 -10.95 4.37 -3.29
CA LYS A 229 -12.07 5.05 -2.61
C LYS A 229 -11.59 6.00 -1.51
N SER A 230 -10.79 5.48 -0.57
CA SER A 230 -10.21 6.29 0.51
C SER A 230 -9.31 7.42 0.00
N TYR A 231 -8.57 7.17 -1.09
CA TYR A 231 -7.70 8.16 -1.70
C TYR A 231 -8.53 9.27 -2.37
N THR A 232 -9.65 8.91 -2.99
CA THR A 232 -10.56 9.88 -3.61
C THR A 232 -11.23 10.72 -2.52
N GLU A 233 -11.70 10.09 -1.44
CA GLU A 233 -12.27 10.77 -0.28
C GLU A 233 -11.34 11.80 0.34
N GLU A 234 -10.04 11.51 0.44
CA GLU A 234 -9.04 12.44 0.98
C GLU A 234 -8.76 13.65 0.09
N HIS A 235 -9.17 13.60 -1.18
CA HIS A 235 -8.92 14.66 -2.16
C HIS A 235 -10.23 15.28 -2.65
N PHE A 236 -11.36 15.04 -1.99
CA PHE A 236 -12.54 15.86 -2.22
C PHE A 236 -12.39 17.20 -1.49
N ASP A 237 -12.83 18.29 -2.11
CA ASP A 237 -12.95 19.58 -1.43
C ASP A 237 -14.21 19.63 -0.54
N SER A 238 -14.43 20.76 0.12
CA SER A 238 -15.62 21.00 0.94
C SER A 238 -16.94 20.94 0.17
N GLU A 239 -16.90 21.07 -1.16
CA GLU A 239 -18.05 20.94 -2.06
C GLU A 239 -18.20 19.51 -2.61
N GLY A 240 -17.31 18.59 -2.26
CA GLY A 240 -17.30 17.21 -2.73
C GLY A 240 -16.71 17.03 -4.13
N LYS A 241 -15.95 18.01 -4.66
CA LYS A 241 -15.27 17.92 -5.97
C LYS A 241 -13.87 17.37 -5.81
N TYR A 242 -13.46 16.49 -6.71
CA TYR A 242 -12.18 15.79 -6.66
C TYR A 242 -11.05 16.73 -7.08
N GLU A 243 -10.17 17.11 -6.15
CA GLU A 243 -9.06 18.05 -6.35
C GLU A 243 -7.82 17.40 -6.97
N VAL A 244 -8.02 16.65 -8.05
CA VAL A 244 -6.91 16.17 -8.90
C VAL A 244 -6.76 17.10 -10.08
N LEU A 245 -5.52 17.56 -10.30
CA LEU A 245 -5.18 18.35 -11.47
C LEU A 245 -4.99 17.42 -12.66
N VAL A 246 -5.67 17.70 -13.76
CA VAL A 246 -5.64 16.91 -14.99
C VAL A 246 -5.29 17.79 -16.18
N SER A 247 -4.79 17.14 -17.23
CA SER A 247 -4.53 17.75 -18.53
C SER A 247 -4.72 16.68 -19.59
N ALA A 248 -5.59 16.92 -20.56
CA ALA A 248 -5.76 16.04 -21.72
C ALA A 248 -4.68 16.39 -22.74
N GLU A 249 -3.78 15.44 -23.01
CA GLU A 249 -2.74 15.63 -24.03
C GLU A 249 -3.33 15.44 -25.44
N ASP A 250 -4.22 14.46 -25.55
CA ASP A 250 -5.08 14.17 -26.69
C ASP A 250 -6.35 13.45 -26.17
N GLN A 251 -7.28 13.05 -27.06
CA GLN A 251 -8.51 12.36 -26.65
C GLN A 251 -8.28 10.96 -26.04
N CYS A 252 -7.07 10.41 -26.12
CA CYS A 252 -6.72 9.05 -25.70
C CYS A 252 -5.63 9.02 -24.60
N LEU A 253 -5.15 10.18 -24.12
CA LEU A 253 -4.07 10.29 -23.15
C LEU A 253 -4.37 11.38 -22.10
N LEU A 254 -4.57 10.92 -20.87
CA LEU A 254 -4.78 11.74 -19.70
C LEU A 254 -3.49 11.85 -18.89
N SER A 255 -3.10 13.08 -18.55
CA SER A 255 -2.09 13.37 -17.53
C SER A 255 -2.77 13.86 -16.26
N ALA A 256 -2.30 13.42 -15.09
CA ALA A 256 -2.79 13.91 -13.81
C ALA A 256 -1.68 14.17 -12.80
N LYS A 257 -1.93 15.07 -11.85
CA LYS A 257 -1.13 15.32 -10.66
C LYS A 257 -1.98 15.11 -9.43
N ILE A 258 -1.49 14.23 -8.55
CA ILE A 258 -2.17 13.84 -7.33
C ILE A 258 -1.22 13.93 -6.14
N GLN A 259 -1.70 14.52 -5.04
CA GLN A 259 -0.92 14.66 -3.81
C GLN A 259 -0.74 13.29 -3.13
N SER A 260 0.38 13.09 -2.44
CA SER A 260 0.69 11.89 -1.66
C SER A 260 -0.02 11.94 -0.31
N ARG A 261 -0.84 10.93 0.00
CA ARG A 261 -1.50 10.84 1.33
C ARG A 261 -0.55 10.75 2.52
N HIS A 262 0.69 10.33 2.30
CA HIS A 262 1.68 10.14 3.37
C HIS A 262 2.59 11.36 3.59
N ILE A 263 2.65 12.28 2.62
CA ILE A 263 3.60 13.39 2.62
C ILE A 263 2.92 14.55 1.89
N SER A 264 2.44 15.54 2.63
CA SER A 264 1.71 16.69 2.08
C SER A 264 2.51 17.46 1.02
N ALA A 265 3.82 17.61 1.19
CA ALA A 265 4.67 18.30 0.22
C ALA A 265 4.91 17.53 -1.09
N LYS A 266 4.48 16.27 -1.19
CA LYS A 266 4.82 15.41 -2.33
C LYS A 266 3.62 15.20 -3.24
N CYS A 267 3.75 15.58 -4.51
CA CYS A 267 2.79 15.24 -5.56
C CYS A 267 3.41 14.26 -6.55
N TYR A 268 2.60 13.34 -7.05
CA TYR A 268 2.98 12.41 -8.10
C TYR A 268 2.29 12.79 -9.40
N GLN A 269 3.07 12.82 -10.48
CA GLN A 269 2.53 12.90 -11.83
C GLN A 269 2.30 11.50 -12.38
N LEU A 270 1.21 11.35 -13.11
CA LEU A 270 0.77 10.10 -13.70
C LEU A 270 0.13 10.31 -15.07
N TRP A 271 0.08 9.22 -15.85
CA TRP A 271 -0.48 9.16 -17.19
C TRP A 271 -1.35 7.92 -17.32
N ILE A 272 -2.46 8.05 -18.04
CA ILE A 272 -3.41 6.98 -18.35
C ILE A 272 -3.73 7.07 -19.84
N SER A 273 -3.46 5.99 -20.59
CA SER A 273 -3.89 5.85 -21.97
C SER A 273 -5.17 5.03 -22.04
N PHE A 274 -6.10 5.44 -22.88
CA PHE A 274 -7.43 4.84 -23.00
C PHE A 274 -8.03 5.10 -24.38
N ASN A 275 -9.14 4.44 -24.68
CA ASN A 275 -10.04 4.79 -25.77
C ASN A 275 -11.48 4.84 -25.23
N GLU A 276 -12.46 5.03 -26.12
CA GLU A 276 -13.89 5.14 -25.77
C GLU A 276 -14.41 3.97 -24.90
N CYS A 277 -13.81 2.79 -25.03
CA CYS A 277 -14.30 1.57 -24.39
C CYS A 277 -13.43 1.10 -23.21
N VAL A 278 -12.11 1.27 -23.27
CA VAL A 278 -11.18 0.61 -22.33
C VAL A 278 -9.99 1.48 -21.95
N VAL A 279 -9.45 1.19 -20.76
CA VAL A 279 -8.12 1.67 -20.35
C VAL A 279 -7.05 0.78 -20.96
N LEU A 280 -6.12 1.37 -21.70
CA LEU A 280 -5.06 0.68 -22.45
C LEU A 280 -3.76 0.55 -21.65
N GLY A 281 -3.44 1.55 -20.82
CA GLY A 281 -2.19 1.54 -20.06
C GLY A 281 -2.10 2.67 -19.03
N TRP A 282 -1.13 2.56 -18.12
CA TRP A 282 -0.90 3.54 -17.07
C TRP A 282 0.58 3.62 -16.68
N TYR A 283 0.98 4.81 -16.23
CA TYR A 283 2.29 5.04 -15.64
C TYR A 283 2.20 6.11 -14.56
N CYS A 284 2.82 5.89 -13.41
CA CYS A 284 2.88 6.88 -12.33
C CYS A 284 4.32 7.02 -11.84
N LYS A 285 4.78 8.24 -11.55
CA LYS A 285 6.13 8.52 -11.00
C LYS A 285 6.32 8.08 -9.54
N CYS A 286 5.35 7.41 -8.91
CA CYS A 286 5.53 6.86 -7.57
C CYS A 286 6.45 5.63 -7.58
N LYS A 287 6.94 5.22 -6.41
CA LYS A 287 7.98 4.18 -6.29
C LYS A 287 7.69 2.88 -7.05
N ILE A 288 6.42 2.47 -7.11
CA ILE A 288 5.93 1.23 -7.74
C ILE A 288 5.09 1.48 -9.00
N GLY A 289 5.04 2.73 -9.47
CA GLY A 289 4.09 3.17 -10.50
C GLY A 289 4.48 2.79 -11.93
N SER A 290 5.63 2.14 -12.11
CA SER A 290 6.09 1.57 -13.37
C SER A 290 5.49 0.20 -13.68
N ARG A 291 4.88 -0.49 -12.70
CA ARG A 291 4.32 -1.84 -12.89
C ARG A 291 3.16 -1.87 -13.89
N VAL A 292 3.06 -3.01 -14.56
CA VAL A 292 1.92 -3.41 -15.41
C VAL A 292 1.05 -4.47 -14.73
N VAL A 293 1.60 -5.18 -13.74
CA VAL A 293 0.81 -6.08 -12.89
C VAL A 293 -0.01 -5.24 -11.91
N GLY A 294 -1.27 -4.99 -12.26
CA GLY A 294 -2.14 -4.09 -11.52
C GLY A 294 -1.60 -2.67 -11.52
N MET A 295 -2.01 -1.84 -10.55
CA MET A 295 -1.71 -0.41 -10.57
C MET A 295 -1.52 0.16 -9.16
N CYS A 296 -0.78 1.26 -9.02
CA CYS A 296 -0.64 1.93 -7.73
C CYS A 296 -1.97 2.59 -7.30
N SER A 297 -2.07 2.98 -6.02
CA SER A 297 -3.27 3.64 -5.49
C SER A 297 -3.59 4.96 -6.20
N HIS A 298 -2.59 5.68 -6.70
CA HIS A 298 -2.77 6.92 -7.44
C HIS A 298 -3.53 6.71 -8.75
N ILE A 299 -3.03 5.79 -9.59
CA ILE A 299 -3.70 5.40 -10.85
C ILE A 299 -5.09 4.86 -10.54
N ALA A 300 -5.20 3.95 -9.56
CA ALA A 300 -6.48 3.36 -9.19
C ALA A 300 -7.51 4.41 -8.79
N SER A 301 -7.11 5.45 -8.05
CA SER A 301 -7.99 6.54 -7.63
C SER A 301 -8.54 7.32 -8.81
N VAL A 302 -7.68 7.71 -9.76
CA VAL A 302 -8.09 8.50 -10.93
C VAL A 302 -8.99 7.67 -11.86
N ILE A 303 -8.60 6.43 -12.18
CA ILE A 303 -9.41 5.52 -13.01
C ILE A 303 -10.75 5.22 -12.33
N TRP A 304 -10.73 4.94 -11.02
CA TRP A 304 -11.94 4.64 -10.28
C TRP A 304 -12.90 5.82 -10.30
N TYR A 305 -12.43 7.04 -10.07
CA TYR A 305 -13.27 8.23 -10.09
C TYR A 305 -13.87 8.49 -11.47
N LEU A 306 -13.03 8.57 -12.51
CA LEU A 306 -13.45 8.91 -13.87
C LEU A 306 -14.32 7.82 -14.52
N GLY A 307 -13.99 6.55 -14.29
CA GLY A 307 -14.68 5.43 -14.93
C GLY A 307 -15.91 4.94 -14.17
N PHE A 308 -16.01 5.18 -12.87
CA PHE A 308 -17.06 4.60 -12.02
C PHE A 308 -17.63 5.56 -10.98
N GLY A 309 -16.78 6.11 -10.11
CA GLY A 309 -17.17 6.87 -8.92
C GLY A 309 -18.05 8.08 -9.22
N ARG A 310 -17.72 8.88 -10.23
CA ARG A 310 -18.49 10.08 -10.63
C ARG A 310 -19.90 9.78 -11.15
N TYR A 311 -20.18 8.52 -11.50
CA TYR A 311 -21.49 8.06 -11.98
C TYR A 311 -22.33 7.38 -10.90
N THR A 312 -21.80 7.25 -9.69
CA THR A 312 -22.54 6.68 -8.57
C THR A 312 -23.25 7.79 -7.80
N ASP A 313 -24.56 7.63 -7.53
CA ASP A 313 -25.40 8.58 -6.75
C ASP A 313 -24.97 8.75 -5.28
N LYS A 314 -23.80 8.25 -4.88
CA LYS A 314 -23.31 8.38 -3.52
C LYS A 314 -22.71 9.77 -3.32
N GLN A 315 -23.39 10.61 -2.53
CA GLN A 315 -22.77 11.80 -1.95
C GLN A 315 -21.55 11.37 -1.13
N PHE A 316 -20.35 11.69 -1.63
CA PHE A 316 -19.11 11.48 -0.91
C PHE A 316 -19.02 12.52 0.22
N ARG A 317 -19.41 12.13 1.43
CA ARG A 317 -19.33 13.01 2.61
C ARG A 317 -17.99 12.82 3.29
N ILE A 318 -17.14 13.86 3.23
CA ILE A 318 -15.97 13.94 4.09
C ILE A 318 -16.45 14.31 5.49
N ASN A 319 -16.23 13.43 6.46
CA ASN A 319 -16.36 13.80 7.87
C ASN A 319 -15.14 14.64 8.25
N ASN A 320 -15.28 15.97 8.23
CA ASN A 320 -14.21 16.87 8.65
C ASN A 320 -14.07 16.87 10.17
N TRP A 321 -13.40 15.85 10.72
CA TRP A 321 -13.13 15.76 12.16
C TRP A 321 -12.19 16.86 12.65
N GLY A 322 -11.44 17.50 11.74
CA GLY A 322 -10.52 18.60 12.06
C GLY A 322 -11.22 19.80 12.68
N GLN A 323 -12.51 20.03 12.37
CA GLN A 323 -13.29 21.09 12.97
C GLN A 323 -13.50 20.94 14.49
N TYR A 324 -13.31 19.72 15.03
CA TYR A 324 -13.39 19.44 16.46
C TYR A 324 -12.02 19.44 17.15
N LEU A 325 -10.95 19.77 16.42
CA LEU A 325 -9.58 19.78 16.91
C LEU A 325 -9.05 21.22 16.94
N LEU A 326 -8.30 21.55 17.97
CA LEU A 326 -7.59 22.83 18.06
C LEU A 326 -6.25 22.70 17.31
N ASP A 327 -5.97 23.61 16.37
CA ASP A 327 -4.68 23.67 15.69
C ASP A 327 -3.76 24.68 16.38
N ALA A 328 -2.75 24.17 17.11
CA ALA A 328 -1.77 25.00 17.81
C ALA A 328 -0.88 25.82 16.86
N LYS A 329 -0.89 25.57 15.55
CA LYS A 329 -0.23 26.42 14.55
C LYS A 329 -1.04 27.67 14.22
N ASN A 330 -2.32 27.70 14.57
CA ASN A 330 -3.21 28.83 14.34
C ASN A 330 -3.04 29.86 15.47
N ILE A 331 -1.84 30.43 15.55
CA ILE A 331 -1.51 31.52 16.47
C ILE A 331 -1.87 32.81 15.75
N PRO A 332 -2.77 33.66 16.28
CA PRO A 332 -3.05 34.96 15.70
C PRO A 332 -1.75 35.76 15.54
N GLU A 333 -1.51 36.34 14.37
CA GLU A 333 -0.40 37.27 14.21
C GLU A 333 -0.64 38.47 15.16
N PRO A 334 0.38 38.93 15.91
CA PRO A 334 0.22 40.10 16.75
C PRO A 334 -0.17 41.28 15.88
N GLU A 335 -1.25 41.97 16.25
CA GLU A 335 -1.68 43.21 15.60
C GLU A 335 -0.48 44.15 15.52
N GLU A 336 -0.11 44.55 14.29
CA GLU A 336 0.88 45.61 14.09
C GLU A 336 0.34 46.87 14.75
N ILE A 337 0.91 47.21 15.91
CA ILE A 337 0.68 48.50 16.55
C ILE A 337 1.35 49.53 15.63
N ASP A 338 0.54 50.24 14.86
CA ASP A 338 0.94 51.36 14.01
C ASP A 338 1.50 52.46 14.92
N ALA A 339 2.82 52.49 15.07
CA ALA A 339 3.53 53.54 15.76
C ALA A 339 3.70 54.71 14.78
N SER A 340 2.62 55.48 14.58
CA SER A 340 2.70 56.81 14.00
C SER A 340 2.76 57.85 15.13
N ASP A 341 3.85 58.60 15.13
CA ASP A 341 4.17 59.77 15.95
C ASP A 341 2.97 60.66 16.32
N ASP A 342 2.96 61.14 17.56
CA ASP A 342 2.74 62.58 17.82
C ASP A 342 3.50 63.00 19.10
N GLU A 343 4.53 63.83 18.88
CA GLU A 343 5.24 64.61 19.89
C GLU A 343 4.39 65.79 20.40
N ALA A 344 4.73 66.22 21.63
CA ALA A 344 4.42 67.52 22.28
C ALA A 344 2.99 67.67 22.86
N THR A 345 2.75 68.18 24.07
CA THR A 345 3.40 69.19 24.94
C THR A 345 2.94 68.93 26.40
N VAL A 346 3.82 68.84 27.40
CA VAL A 346 4.26 69.92 28.35
C VAL A 346 3.18 70.44 29.32
N THR A 347 3.40 70.14 30.62
CA THR A 347 3.06 70.85 31.90
C THR A 347 1.59 71.02 32.29
N GLU A 348 1.12 71.07 33.54
CA GLU A 348 1.53 71.42 34.93
C GLU A 348 0.74 70.44 35.86
N GLU A 349 1.02 70.12 37.12
CA GLU A 349 1.76 70.67 38.26
C GLU A 349 2.06 69.50 39.22
#